data_AF-A0A6V7XFV9-F1
#
_entry.id   AF-A0A6V7XFV9-F1
#
_cell.length_a   1.000
_cell.length_b   1.000
_cell.length_c   1.000
_cell.angle_alpha   90.00
_cell.angle_beta   90.00
_cell.angle_gamma   90.00
#
_symmetry.space_group_name_H-M   'P 1'
#
loop_
_entity.id
_entity.type
_entity.pdbx_description
1 polymer ?
#
loop_
_entity_poly.entity_id
_entity_poly.type
_entity_poly.pdbx_seq_one_letter_code
_entity_poly.pdbx_strand_id
1 'polypeptide(L)' 'MDDRKCFICGVTQTKWWRRHSEPGNYLCNACGCKQRKEVTKKRKPNI' A
#
# COMPACT_ATOMS: atom_id res chain seq x y z
N MET A 1 -12.87 7.01 -17.02
CA MET A 1 -11.61 7.48 -16.42
C MET A 1 -11.60 6.99 -14.98
N ASP A 2 -11.07 5.79 -14.75
CA ASP A 2 -10.99 5.21 -13.42
C ASP A 2 -9.68 5.68 -12.79
N ASP A 3 -9.71 6.89 -12.22
CA ASP A 3 -8.57 7.54 -11.55
C ASP A 3 -8.31 6.82 -10.21
N ARG A 4 -7.85 5.56 -10.30
CA ARG A 4 -7.31 4.87 -9.14
C ARG A 4 -6.16 5.72 -8.64
N LYS A 5 -6.23 6.12 -7.38
CA LYS A 5 -5.20 6.88 -6.67
C LYS A 5 -4.71 6.09 -5.49
N CYS A 6 -3.41 6.14 -5.23
CA CYS A 6 -2.85 5.52 -4.04
C CYS A 6 -3.35 6.25 -2.79
N PHE A 7 -3.95 5.52 -1.86
CA PHE A 7 -4.43 6.09 -0.59
C PHE A 7 -3.29 6.69 0.26
N ILE A 8 -2.06 6.19 0.11
CA ILE A 8 -0.91 6.60 0.92
C ILE A 8 -0.14 7.77 0.31
N CYS A 9 0.13 7.74 -1.00
CA CYS A 9 0.96 8.77 -1.66
C CYS A 9 0.24 9.55 -2.76
N GLY A 10 -1.03 9.26 -3.03
CA GLY A 10 -1.83 9.96 -4.03
C GLY A 10 -1.45 9.68 -5.48
N VAL A 11 -0.42 8.87 -5.77
CA VAL A 11 -0.02 8.60 -7.16
C VAL A 11 -1.17 7.99 -7.94
N THR A 12 -1.43 8.52 -9.14
CA THR A 12 -2.46 8.06 -10.08
C THR A 12 -1.86 7.26 -11.24
N GLN A 13 -0.54 7.35 -11.43
CA GLN A 13 0.23 6.59 -12.42
C GLN A 13 1.09 5.54 -11.73
N THR A 14 0.66 4.28 -11.74
CA THR A 14 1.46 3.15 -11.25
C THR A 14 1.31 1.97 -12.19
N LYS A 15 2.42 1.26 -12.43
CA LYS A 15 2.44 0.07 -13.29
C LYS A 15 1.65 -1.10 -12.72
N TRP A 16 1.46 -1.12 -11.40
CA TRP A 16 0.69 -2.16 -10.72
C TRP A 16 -0.03 -1.59 -9.50
N TRP A 17 -1.33 -1.88 -9.42
CA TRP A 17 -2.19 -1.53 -8.29
C TRP A 17 -2.29 -2.71 -7.31
N ARG A 18 -2.11 -2.43 -6.03
CA ARG A 18 -2.36 -3.35 -4.93
C ARG A 18 -3.68 -2.96 -4.26
N ARG A 19 -4.49 -3.95 -3.86
CA ARG A 19 -5.68 -3.70 -3.05
C ARG A 19 -5.26 -3.55 -1.58
N HIS A 20 -5.80 -2.55 -0.91
CA HIS A 20 -5.68 -2.44 0.54
C HIS A 20 -6.59 -3.47 1.23
N SER A 21 -6.39 -3.67 2.54
CA SER A 21 -7.26 -4.55 3.33
C SER A 21 -8.69 -3.99 3.48
N GLU A 22 -8.86 -2.69 3.28
CA GLU A 22 -10.16 -2.02 3.33
C GLU A 22 -10.75 -1.89 1.92
N PRO A 23 -12.04 -2.23 1.72
CA PRO A 23 -12.69 -2.11 0.43
C PRO A 23 -12.73 -0.65 -0.05
N GLY A 24 -12.43 -0.42 -1.33
CA GLY A 24 -12.40 0.91 -1.94
C GLY A 24 -11.03 1.61 -1.92
N ASN A 25 -10.07 1.08 -1.17
CA ASN A 25 -8.72 1.64 -1.09
C ASN A 25 -7.72 0.92 -1.99
N TYR A 26 -7.03 1.70 -2.82
CA TYR A 26 -5.96 1.22 -3.71
C TYR A 26 -4.61 1.75 -3.28
N LEU A 27 -3.58 0.94 -3.48
CA LEU A 27 -2.20 1.28 -3.19
C LEU A 27 -1.35 1.09 -4.43
N CYS A 28 -0.36 1.96 -4.61
CA CYS A 28 0.66 1.70 -5.61
C CYS A 28 1.58 0.56 -5.15
N ASN A 29 2.34 0.01 -6.10
CA ASN A 29 3.29 -1.08 -5.82
C ASN A 29 4.31 -0.72 -4.72
N ALA A 30 4.79 0.53 -4.69
CA ALA A 30 5.74 1.00 -3.69
C ALA A 30 5.12 1.04 -2.27
N CYS A 31 3.94 1.67 -2.13
CA CYS A 31 3.26 1.79 -0.85
C CYS A 31 2.77 0.44 -0.31
N GLY A 32 2.23 -0.43 -1.18
CA GLY A 32 1.80 -1.77 -0.78
C GLY A 32 2.97 -2.63 -0.29
N CYS A 33 4.16 -2.49 -0.90
CA CYS A 33 5.36 -3.18 -0.42
C CYS A 33 5.85 -2.62 0.92
N LYS A 34 5.81 -1.29 1.11
CA LYS A 34 6.20 -0.65 2.37
C LYS A 34 5.27 -1.07 3.52
N GLN A 35 3.96 -1.00 3.31
CA GLN A 35 2.98 -1.38 4.33
C GLN A 35 3.18 -2.83 4.79
N ARG A 36 3.44 -3.77 3.88
CA ARG A 36 3.76 -5.16 4.26
C ARG A 36 5.04 -5.25 5.08
N LYS A 37 6.08 -4.50 4.71
CA LYS A 37 7.35 -4.47 5.46
C LYS A 37 7.18 -3.89 6.87
N GLU A 38 6.39 -2.83 7.02
CA GLU A 38 6.10 -2.23 8.33
C GLU A 38 5.31 -3.18 9.24
N VAL A 39 4.29 -3.87 8.70
CA VAL A 39 3.54 -4.91 9.43
C VAL A 39 4.47 -6.04 9.90
N THR A 40 5.44 -6.45 9.08
CA THR A 40 6.43 -7.48 9.48
C THR A 40 7.51 -6.98 10.44
N LYS A 41 7.87 -5.68 10.42
CA LYS A 41 8.87 -5.09 11.33
C LYS A 41 8.36 -4.93 12.76
N LYS A 42 7.04 -4.82 12.95
CA LYS A 42 6.42 -4.70 14.29
C LYS A 42 6.37 -6.03 15.07
N ARG A 43 6.86 -7.13 14.49
CA ARG A 43 7.00 -8.45 15.15
C ARG A 43 8.43 -8.76 15.59
N LYS A 44 9.26 -7.76 15.89
CA LYS A 44 10.39 -7.97 16.79
C LYS A 44 9.91 -7.67 18.21
N PRO A 45 9.43 -8.67 18.98
CA PRO A 45 9.43 -8.52 20.43
C PRO A 45 10.88 -8.16 20.82
N ASN A 46 10.99 -7.10 21.62
CA ASN A 46 12.25 -6.74 22.28
C ASN A 46 12.84 -8.01 22.89
N ILE A 47 14.13 -8.24 22.65
CA ILE A 47 14.88 -9.30 23.31
C ILE A 47 14.87 -9.08 24.82
#